data_AF-A0A167CIT5-F1
#
_entry.id   AF-A0A167CIT5-F1
#
_cell.length_a   1.000
_cell.length_b   1.000
_cell.length_c   1.000
_cell.angle_alpha   90.00
_cell.angle_beta   90.00
_cell.angle_gamma   90.00
#
_symmetry.space_group_name_H-M   'P 1'
#
loop_
_entity.id
_entity.type
_entity.pdbx_description
1 polymer ?
#
loop_
_entity_poly.entity_id
_entity_poly.type
_entity_poly.pdbx_seq_one_letter_code
_entity_poly.pdbx_strand_id
1 'polypeptide(L)'
;MHLLGSPDGIYQWMNGDSSCNIKKEGHRLTLHNSDTIAGSSVTLLESVNNLLQWSKSSIPSVLLTVTAGPASMLGLHGIKGTLDVGADADFVILSERETTEGKALVIDEVWKFGKRMYQKAHNSSGNDI
;
A
#
# COMPACT_ATOMS: atom_id res chain seq x y z
N MET A 1 -0.53 -5.48 -10.14
CA MET A 1 0.65 -4.63 -10.38
C MET A 1 1.89 -5.54 -10.48
N HIS A 2 2.35 -5.86 -11.69
CA HIS A 2 3.53 -6.72 -11.87
C HIS A 2 4.86 -5.96 -11.66
N LEU A 3 4.87 -4.64 -11.89
CA LEU A 3 6.09 -3.82 -11.84
C LEU A 3 6.40 -3.19 -10.47
N LEU A 4 5.46 -3.27 -9.51
CA LEU A 4 5.71 -2.87 -8.13
C LEU A 4 6.76 -3.82 -7.52
N GLY A 5 7.85 -3.27 -6.98
CA GLY A 5 8.97 -4.06 -6.43
C GLY A 5 10.00 -4.55 -7.46
N SER A 6 9.78 -4.29 -8.76
CA SER A 6 10.80 -4.55 -9.79
C SER A 6 11.86 -3.43 -9.83
N PRO A 7 13.10 -3.71 -10.28
CA PRO A 7 14.09 -2.67 -10.58
C PRO A 7 13.57 -1.65 -11.61
N ASP A 8 14.29 -0.55 -11.77
CA ASP A 8 14.02 0.37 -12.88
C ASP A 8 14.47 -0.25 -14.20
N GLY A 9 13.71 -0.01 -15.27
CA GLY A 9 13.92 -0.68 -16.53
C GLY A 9 12.75 -0.60 -17.50
N ILE A 10 12.86 -1.30 -18.61
CA ILE A 10 11.83 -1.38 -19.66
C ILE A 10 11.24 -2.78 -19.63
N TYR A 11 9.91 -2.86 -19.54
CA TYR A 11 9.17 -4.10 -19.39
C TYR A 11 8.14 -4.23 -20.51
N GLN A 12 8.08 -5.39 -21.14
CA GLN A 12 7.03 -5.69 -22.10
C GLN A 12 5.69 -5.86 -21.38
N TRP A 13 4.64 -5.26 -21.93
CA TRP A 13 3.29 -5.32 -21.40
C TRP A 13 2.28 -5.58 -22.51
N MET A 14 1.28 -6.41 -22.22
CA MET A 14 0.16 -6.67 -23.13
C MET A 14 -1.04 -5.85 -22.67
N ASN A 15 -1.53 -4.97 -23.54
CA ASN A 15 -2.78 -4.22 -23.35
C ASN A 15 -3.83 -4.75 -24.33
N GLY A 16 -4.61 -5.75 -23.88
CA GLY A 16 -5.47 -6.53 -24.77
C GLY A 16 -4.64 -7.28 -25.81
N ASP A 17 -4.95 -7.08 -27.09
CA ASP A 17 -4.25 -7.71 -28.22
C ASP A 17 -2.97 -6.98 -28.66
N SER A 18 -2.65 -5.83 -28.05
CA SER A 18 -1.50 -5.01 -28.43
C SER A 18 -0.36 -5.11 -27.41
N SER A 19 0.86 -5.36 -27.90
CA SER A 19 2.08 -5.29 -27.08
C SER A 19 2.62 -3.86 -27.05
N CYS A 20 2.93 -3.36 -25.86
CA CYS A 20 3.67 -2.13 -25.65
C CYS A 20 4.83 -2.35 -24.67
N ASN A 21 5.69 -1.35 -24.52
CA ASN A 21 6.76 -1.36 -23.54
C ASN A 21 6.47 -0.28 -22.50
N ILE A 22 6.57 -0.64 -21.21
CA ILE A 22 6.43 0.28 -20.08
C ILE A 22 7.83 0.57 -19.54
N LYS A 23 8.18 1.85 -19.43
CA LYS A 23 9.37 2.33 -18.74
C LYS A 23 9.02 2.55 -17.27
N LYS A 24 9.80 1.94 -16.37
CA LYS A 24 9.70 2.14 -14.92
C LYS A 24 10.90 2.96 -14.42
N GLU A 25 10.61 4.05 -13.73
CA GLU A 25 11.57 4.89 -13.01
C GLU A 25 11.00 5.22 -11.62
N GLY A 26 11.52 4.57 -10.58
CA GLY A 26 10.97 4.65 -9.22
C GLY A 26 9.48 4.26 -9.16
N HIS A 27 8.64 5.23 -8.75
CA HIS A 27 7.18 5.10 -8.68
C HIS A 27 6.45 5.44 -10.01
N ARG A 28 7.16 6.03 -10.97
CA ARG A 28 6.60 6.51 -12.23
C ARG A 28 6.67 5.41 -13.29
N LEU A 29 5.52 5.14 -13.91
CA LEU A 29 5.40 4.25 -15.06
C LEU A 29 4.94 5.05 -16.27
N THR A 30 5.65 4.97 -17.38
CA THR A 30 5.25 5.58 -18.65
C THR A 30 5.31 4.60 -19.81
N LEU A 31 4.57 4.88 -20.88
CA LEU A 31 4.79 4.18 -22.16
C LEU A 31 6.19 4.54 -22.67
N HIS A 32 6.94 3.54 -23.11
CA HIS A 32 8.30 3.74 -23.63
C HIS A 32 8.28 4.72 -24.82
N ASN A 33 9.22 5.65 -24.85
CA ASN A 33 9.29 6.77 -25.81
C ASN A 33 8.12 7.76 -25.74
N SER A 34 7.45 7.87 -24.59
CA SER A 34 6.34 8.80 -24.35
C SER A 34 6.32 9.26 -22.89
N ASP A 35 5.64 10.39 -22.63
CA ASP A 35 5.33 10.88 -21.28
C ASP A 35 3.97 10.38 -20.76
N THR A 36 3.23 9.60 -21.54
CA THR A 36 1.94 9.03 -21.15
C THR A 36 2.11 8.07 -19.97
N ILE A 37 1.39 8.32 -18.89
CA ILE A 37 1.36 7.45 -17.70
C ILE A 37 0.77 6.09 -18.06
N ALA A 38 1.44 5.02 -17.63
CA ALA A 38 1.07 3.63 -17.91
C ALA A 38 0.91 2.81 -16.63
N GLY A 39 0.10 3.33 -15.70
CA GLY A 39 -0.15 2.73 -14.39
C GLY A 39 0.65 3.39 -13.27
N SER A 40 0.83 2.67 -12.16
CA SER A 40 1.58 3.13 -10.99
C SER A 40 2.43 1.99 -10.41
N SER A 41 3.57 2.33 -9.81
CA SER A 41 4.37 1.43 -8.97
C SER A 41 4.46 1.95 -7.53
N VAL A 42 3.38 2.53 -7.01
CA VAL A 42 3.22 2.90 -5.60
C VAL A 42 2.58 1.77 -4.80
N THR A 43 2.99 1.61 -3.54
CA THR A 43 2.32 0.72 -2.58
C THR A 43 1.06 1.36 -2.00
N LEU A 44 0.20 0.54 -1.39
CA LEU A 44 -1.01 1.04 -0.72
C LEU A 44 -0.66 1.92 0.49
N LEU A 45 0.38 1.56 1.27
CA LEU A 45 0.79 2.35 2.44
C LEU A 45 1.37 3.71 2.03
N GLU A 46 2.17 3.78 0.97
CA GLU A 46 2.64 5.06 0.42
C GLU A 46 1.45 5.92 -0.04
N SER A 47 0.45 5.32 -0.69
CA SER A 47 -0.78 6.04 -1.10
C SER A 47 -1.55 6.58 0.11
N VAL A 48 -1.66 5.79 1.19
CA VAL A 48 -2.29 6.19 2.46
C VAL A 48 -1.53 7.35 3.08
N ASN A 49 -0.20 7.30 3.15
CA ASN A 49 0.61 8.37 3.70
C ASN A 49 0.52 9.65 2.87
N ASN A 50 0.53 9.54 1.54
CA ASN A 50 0.29 10.68 0.65
C ASN A 50 -1.08 11.31 0.92
N LEU A 51 -2.15 10.50 1.01
CA LEU A 51 -3.49 11.00 1.28
C LEU A 51 -3.60 11.66 2.66
N LEU A 52 -2.96 11.08 3.68
CA LEU A 52 -2.90 11.65 5.02
C LEU A 52 -2.20 13.02 5.00
N GLN A 53 -1.05 13.11 4.34
CA GLN A 53 -0.28 14.34 4.24
C GLN A 53 -0.98 15.43 3.42
N TRP A 54 -1.63 15.08 2.31
CA TRP A 54 -2.26 16.04 1.41
C TRP A 54 -3.62 16.53 1.91
N SER A 55 -4.44 15.61 2.44
CA SER A 55 -5.79 15.97 2.89
C SER A 55 -5.84 16.50 4.32
N LYS A 56 -4.80 16.26 5.13
CA LYS A 56 -4.76 16.56 6.57
C LYS A 56 -5.93 15.93 7.35
N SER A 57 -6.54 14.87 6.81
CA SER A 57 -7.57 14.09 7.47
C SER A 57 -7.00 13.26 8.63
N SER A 58 -7.87 12.70 9.47
CA SER A 58 -7.44 11.78 10.53
C SER A 58 -7.05 10.41 9.96
N ILE A 59 -6.18 9.69 10.69
CA ILE A 59 -5.76 8.33 10.34
C ILE A 59 -6.97 7.39 10.15
N PRO A 60 -7.99 7.34 11.05
CA PRO A 60 -9.15 6.48 10.84
C PRO A 60 -9.90 6.79 9.54
N SER A 61 -10.12 8.08 9.23
CA SER A 61 -10.82 8.48 8.01
C SER A 61 -10.07 8.06 6.75
N VAL A 62 -8.73 8.21 6.73
CA VAL A 62 -7.91 7.78 5.61
C VAL A 62 -7.93 6.26 5.47
N LEU A 63 -7.78 5.51 6.56
CA LEU A 63 -7.79 4.05 6.54
C LEU A 63 -9.12 3.50 6.00
N LEU A 64 -10.25 4.10 6.34
CA LEU A 64 -11.56 3.71 5.79
C LEU A 64 -11.59 3.73 4.25
N THR A 65 -10.86 4.65 3.60
CA THR A 65 -10.81 4.75 2.13
C THR A 65 -10.15 3.55 1.45
N VAL A 66 -9.32 2.80 2.19
CA VAL A 66 -8.58 1.64 1.70
C VAL A 66 -8.98 0.32 2.36
N THR A 67 -9.89 0.35 3.33
CA THR A 67 -10.42 -0.84 4.03
C THR A 67 -11.93 -0.98 3.82
N ALA A 68 -12.75 -0.33 4.65
CA ALA A 68 -14.20 -0.48 4.68
C ALA A 68 -14.88 0.02 3.39
N GLY A 69 -14.36 1.09 2.79
CA GLY A 69 -14.90 1.65 1.54
C GLY A 69 -14.88 0.63 0.39
N PRO A 70 -13.69 0.11 0.00
CA PRO A 70 -13.60 -0.94 -1.02
C PRO A 70 -14.35 -2.23 -0.64
N ALA A 71 -14.33 -2.65 0.63
CA ALA A 71 -15.08 -3.82 1.07
C ALA A 71 -16.58 -3.66 0.85
N SER A 72 -17.15 -2.51 1.21
CA SER A 72 -18.56 -2.19 0.98
C SER A 72 -18.90 -2.17 -0.51
N MET A 73 -18.08 -1.49 -1.33
CA MET A 73 -18.26 -1.42 -2.79
C MET A 73 -18.32 -2.81 -3.45
N LEU A 74 -17.58 -3.78 -2.91
CA LEU A 74 -17.52 -5.15 -3.42
C LEU A 74 -18.53 -6.11 -2.74
N GLY A 75 -19.39 -5.61 -1.85
CA GLY A 75 -20.35 -6.46 -1.12
C GLY A 75 -19.72 -7.35 -0.05
N LEU A 76 -18.52 -7.01 0.44
CA LEU A 76 -17.75 -7.76 1.44
C LEU A 76 -17.80 -7.12 2.84
N HIS A 77 -18.71 -6.16 3.07
CA HIS A 77 -18.88 -5.53 4.37
C HIS A 77 -19.21 -6.60 5.44
N GLY A 78 -18.69 -6.42 6.66
CA GLY A 78 -18.82 -7.41 7.75
C GLY A 78 -17.91 -8.64 7.61
N ILE A 79 -17.28 -8.87 6.45
CA ILE A 79 -16.31 -9.96 6.23
C ILE A 79 -14.89 -9.40 6.06
N LYS A 80 -14.73 -8.31 5.29
CA LYS A 80 -13.45 -7.63 5.01
C LYS A 80 -13.52 -6.16 5.38
N GLY A 81 -12.35 -5.57 5.61
CA GLY A 81 -12.20 -4.13 5.85
C GLY A 81 -12.74 -3.64 7.20
N THR A 82 -13.05 -4.56 8.12
CA THR A 82 -13.52 -4.28 9.49
C THR A 82 -12.77 -5.16 10.49
N LEU A 83 -12.83 -4.79 11.78
CA LEU A 83 -12.32 -5.57 12.91
C LEU A 83 -13.46 -6.18 13.75
N ASP A 84 -14.67 -6.26 13.20
CA ASP A 84 -15.83 -6.83 13.87
C ASP A 84 -15.66 -8.34 14.13
N VAL A 85 -16.31 -8.82 15.20
CA VAL A 85 -16.34 -10.25 15.51
C VAL A 85 -16.98 -11.03 14.36
N GLY A 86 -16.30 -12.08 13.90
CA GLY A 86 -16.76 -12.93 12.80
C GLY A 86 -16.26 -12.49 11.42
N ALA A 87 -15.62 -11.32 11.30
CA ALA A 87 -14.89 -10.95 10.09
C ALA A 87 -13.62 -11.78 9.93
N ASP A 88 -13.05 -11.80 8.72
CA ASP A 88 -11.75 -12.42 8.51
C ASP A 88 -10.68 -11.66 9.28
N ALA A 89 -9.79 -12.39 9.95
CA ALA A 89 -8.65 -11.83 10.69
C ALA A 89 -7.54 -11.35 9.73
N ASP A 90 -7.89 -10.38 8.88
CA ASP A 90 -7.05 -9.63 7.96
C ASP A 90 -6.82 -8.23 8.51
N PHE A 91 -5.67 -8.00 9.13
CA PHE A 91 -5.34 -6.71 9.74
C PHE A 91 -3.85 -6.39 9.64
N VAL A 92 -3.52 -5.14 9.91
CA VAL A 92 -2.12 -4.68 9.98
C VAL A 92 -1.89 -4.01 11.33
N ILE A 93 -0.67 -4.14 11.84
CA ILE A 93 -0.20 -3.35 12.97
C ILE A 93 0.66 -2.24 12.41
N LEU A 94 0.31 -1.00 12.75
CA LEU A 94 0.96 0.21 12.24
C LEU A 94 1.52 1.03 13.40
N SER A 95 2.74 1.52 13.24
CA SER A 95 3.31 2.58 14.07
C SER A 95 3.21 3.93 13.38
N GLU A 96 3.08 4.99 14.19
CA GLU A 96 3.23 6.36 13.74
C GLU A 96 4.70 6.79 13.81
N ARG A 97 5.18 7.47 12.77
CA ARG A 97 6.50 8.10 12.72
C ARG A 97 6.36 9.58 12.40
N GLU A 98 7.06 10.42 13.14
CA GLU A 98 7.20 11.83 12.81
C GLU A 98 8.13 12.03 11.61
N THR A 99 7.70 12.88 10.67
CA THR A 99 8.45 13.29 9.48
C THR A 99 8.45 14.81 9.38
N THR A 100 9.25 15.37 8.48
CA THR A 100 9.27 16.82 8.21
C THR A 100 7.92 17.36 7.72
N GLU A 101 7.06 16.50 7.20
CA GLU A 101 5.77 16.85 6.59
C GLU A 101 4.57 16.48 7.48
N GLY A 102 4.84 16.01 8.71
CA GLY A 102 3.87 15.55 9.70
C GLY A 102 4.00 14.05 9.99
N LYS A 103 2.90 13.41 10.37
CA LYS A 103 2.88 11.99 10.72
C LYS A 103 2.82 11.09 9.48
N ALA A 104 3.53 9.98 9.54
CA ALA A 104 3.46 8.89 8.56
C ALA A 104 3.26 7.55 9.27
N LEU A 105 2.51 6.66 8.64
CA LEU A 105 2.28 5.30 9.11
C LEU A 105 3.36 4.36 8.56
N VAL A 106 3.82 3.44 9.41
CA VAL A 106 4.79 2.39 9.07
C VAL A 106 4.18 1.04 9.43
N ILE A 107 4.27 0.06 8.54
CA ILE A 107 3.81 -1.31 8.83
C ILE A 107 4.82 -2.00 9.73
N ASP A 108 4.33 -2.49 10.86
CA ASP A 108 5.08 -3.38 11.74
C ASP A 108 4.70 -4.83 11.52
N GLU A 109 3.41 -5.14 11.35
CA GLU A 109 2.94 -6.50 11.07
C GLU A 109 1.82 -6.54 10.03
N VAL A 110 1.74 -7.64 9.29
CA VAL A 110 0.63 -7.95 8.38
C VAL A 110 0.07 -9.31 8.74
N TRP A 111 -1.25 -9.38 8.92
CA TRP A 111 -1.99 -10.58 9.25
C TRP A 111 -3.03 -10.86 8.17
N LYS A 112 -3.15 -12.13 7.79
CA LYS A 112 -4.12 -12.60 6.81
C LYS A 112 -4.71 -13.92 7.26
N PHE A 113 -6.03 -14.01 7.34
CA PHE A 113 -6.78 -15.16 7.87
C PHE A 113 -6.22 -15.66 9.21
N GLY A 114 -5.86 -14.73 10.10
CA GLY A 114 -5.32 -15.02 11.43
C GLY A 114 -3.87 -15.50 11.44
N LYS A 115 -3.17 -15.50 10.30
CA LYS A 115 -1.75 -15.84 10.20
C LYS A 115 -0.91 -14.59 9.95
N ARG A 116 0.17 -14.43 10.72
CA ARG A 116 1.14 -13.35 10.49
C ARG A 116 1.97 -13.65 9.25
N MET A 117 1.86 -12.78 8.26
CA MET A 117 2.55 -12.87 6.96
C MET A 117 3.84 -12.06 6.92
N TYR A 118 3.90 -10.98 7.70
CA TYR A 118 5.05 -10.10 7.80
C TYR A 118 5.20 -9.61 9.23
N GLN A 119 6.46 -9.48 9.65
CA GLN A 119 6.85 -8.78 10.86
C GLN A 119 8.12 -7.99 10.56
N LYS A 120 8.11 -6.70 10.88
CA LYS A 120 9.29 -5.84 10.81
C LYS A 120 10.33 -6.34 11.81
N ALA A 121 11.58 -6.49 11.36
CA ALA A 121 12.66 -6.90 12.25
C ALA A 121 12.83 -5.88 13.39
N HIS A 122 12.76 -6.34 14.63
CA HIS A 122 13.15 -5.53 15.76
C HIS A 122 14.68 -5.45 15.78
N ASN A 123 15.25 -4.28 15.47
CA ASN A 123 16.61 -4.00 15.89
C ASN A 123 16.56 -3.80 17.41
N SER A 124 16.88 -4.87 18.15
CA SER A 124 17.30 -4.77 19.54
C SER A 124 18.66 -4.08 19.56
N SER A 125 18.67 -2.75 19.51
CA SER A 125 19.75 -2.00 20.14
C SER A 125 19.61 -2.25 21.64
N GLY A 126 20.31 -3.28 22.10
CA GLY A 126 20.55 -3.48 23.52
C GLY A 126 21.17 -2.22 24.08
N ASN A 127 20.50 -1.66 25.08
CA ASN A 127 21.23 -1.19 26.25
C ASN A 127 20.40 -1.63 27.44
N ASP A 128 20.83 -2.75 28.03
CA ASP A 128 20.55 -3.07 29.42
C ASP A 128 21.04 -1.93 30.32
N ILE A 129 20.31 -1.77 31.43
CA ILE A 129 20.53 -0.92 32.62
C ILE A 129 20.00 0.52 32.52
#